data_AF-A0AAD7X031-F1
#
_entry.id   AF-A0AAD7X031-F1
#
_cell.length_a   1.000
_cell.length_b   1.000
_cell.length_c   1.000
_cell.angle_alpha   90.00
_cell.angle_beta   90.00
_cell.angle_gamma   90.00
#
_symmetry.space_group_name_H-M   'P 1'
#
loop_
_entity.id
_entity.type
_entity.pdbx_description
1 polymer ?
#
loop_
_entity_poly.entity_id
_entity_poly.type
_entity_poly.pdbx_seq_one_letter_code
_entity_poly.pdbx_strand_id
1 'polypeptide(L)'
;MSTMKEMPPKFLPPEWWLTNQVHYRSAEAERSRSERLVAESQTLVEESDKAAQRMQQDVNRKLEQRIHNIKFWREELNKKLEEMVQEIDMLMTFSTRLENALESCSEPLRVTLQCLAEREKHVAIDLVHDEVERELMKEREVIQGVSSLLQRTLEQTNEQMRLNRSAKYRLEMDLRDKIRAEQIDDHCSILTNTSPGLKAETYCSVQGTNVTPEGWENFSNKNVSKAEQERKNSLSLRALIDCVLEQTCADMRRQHQAAGMALELRIQEIKNAKEQLEDHLDKVLAEMANQEKNLASLRVAIEAKQGPLAVAQTRLAMRSKRPSNELCHDPVHTQLIAEVQELSDHIKRLNISLSQAEMELQALTRSQLSLEEQIQVKSNSLYIDEVICSQLRQPIAIHKF
;
A
#
# COMPACT_ATOMS: atom_id res chain seq x y z
N MET A 1 47.68 73.51 98.79
CA MET A 1 47.45 74.97 98.85
C MET A 1 47.22 75.47 97.44
N SER A 2 46.18 76.29 97.30
CA SER A 2 45.77 77.13 96.17
C SER A 2 46.75 77.25 94.99
N THR A 3 46.36 76.73 93.84
CA THR A 3 46.83 77.24 92.55
C THR A 3 46.01 78.47 92.20
N MET A 4 46.71 79.62 92.17
CA MET A 4 46.20 80.92 91.74
C MET A 4 45.52 80.76 90.38
N LYS A 5 44.24 81.13 90.30
CA LYS A 5 43.55 81.30 89.03
C LYS A 5 44.15 82.57 88.41
N GLU A 6 45.12 82.41 87.50
CA GLU A 6 45.65 83.53 86.72
C GLU A 6 44.48 84.31 86.11
N MET A 7 44.45 85.62 86.37
CA MET A 7 43.47 86.49 85.72
C MET A 7 43.76 86.47 84.21
N PRO A 8 42.74 86.27 83.36
CA PRO A 8 42.96 86.20 81.92
C PRO A 8 43.65 87.49 81.44
N PRO A 9 44.62 87.39 80.51
CA PRO A 9 45.32 88.54 79.97
C PRO A 9 44.31 89.54 79.38
N LYS A 10 44.49 90.83 79.68
CA LYS A 10 43.68 91.91 79.12
C LYS A 10 44.22 92.29 77.75
N PHE A 11 43.45 92.03 76.71
CA PHE A 11 43.82 92.36 75.33
C PHE A 11 43.67 93.86 75.05
N LEU A 12 44.53 94.41 74.21
CA LEU A 12 44.42 95.78 73.74
C LEU A 12 43.30 95.88 72.69
N PRO A 13 42.60 97.04 72.57
CA PRO A 13 41.55 97.22 71.57
C PRO A 13 41.94 96.83 70.12
N PRO A 14 43.18 97.09 69.64
CA PRO A 14 43.62 96.62 68.32
C PRO A 14 43.76 95.10 68.21
N GLU A 15 44.18 94.40 69.28
CA GLU A 15 44.30 92.94 69.32
C GLU A 15 42.92 92.27 69.33
N TRP A 16 41.95 92.85 70.06
CA TRP A 16 40.55 92.44 70.02
C TRP A 16 39.95 92.64 68.62
N TRP A 17 40.22 93.79 67.99
CA TRP A 17 39.74 94.08 66.64
C TRP A 17 40.33 93.14 65.59
N LEU A 18 41.65 92.88 65.64
CA LEU A 18 42.34 91.97 64.74
C LEU A 18 41.84 90.52 64.91
N THR A 19 41.68 90.06 66.16
CA THR A 19 41.19 88.70 66.47
C THR A 19 39.75 88.51 65.99
N ASN A 20 38.87 89.47 66.23
CA ASN A 20 37.50 89.44 65.70
C ASN A 20 37.46 89.52 64.17
N GLN A 21 38.37 90.28 63.55
CA GLN A 21 38.47 90.34 62.09
C GLN A 21 38.95 88.99 61.50
N VAL A 22 39.89 88.31 62.15
CA VAL A 22 40.33 86.95 61.78
C VAL A 22 39.20 85.95 61.96
N HIS A 23 38.48 85.97 63.08
CA HIS A 23 37.31 85.10 63.30
C HIS A 23 36.21 85.36 62.28
N TYR A 24 35.90 86.62 61.97
CA TYR A 24 34.93 86.99 60.93
C TYR A 24 35.37 86.46 59.56
N ARG A 25 36.62 86.69 59.16
CA ARG A 25 37.15 86.19 57.87
C ARG A 25 37.17 84.66 57.80
N SER A 26 37.49 83.98 58.90
CA SER A 26 37.48 82.50 58.97
C SER A 26 36.06 81.94 58.88
N ALA A 27 35.13 82.49 59.65
CA ALA A 27 33.72 82.10 59.62
C ALA A 27 33.07 82.41 58.26
N GLU A 28 33.40 83.54 57.64
CA GLU A 28 32.93 83.90 56.30
C GLU A 28 33.47 82.94 55.23
N ALA A 29 34.74 82.56 55.33
CA ALA A 29 35.36 81.58 54.43
C ALA A 29 34.78 80.17 54.63
N GLU A 30 34.49 79.74 55.86
CA GLU A 30 33.81 78.49 56.19
C GLU A 30 32.37 78.48 55.67
N ARG A 31 31.62 79.57 55.91
CA ARG A 31 30.26 79.76 55.38
C ARG A 31 30.25 79.70 53.86
N SER A 32 31.10 80.46 53.19
CA SER A 32 31.21 80.47 51.72
C SER A 32 31.59 79.09 51.15
N ARG A 33 32.44 78.32 51.83
CA ARG A 33 32.77 76.94 51.43
C ARG A 33 31.57 76.00 51.61
N SER A 34 30.84 76.12 52.72
CA SER A 34 29.65 75.33 53.01
C SER A 34 28.52 75.64 52.02
N GLU A 35 28.22 76.92 51.77
CA GLU A 35 27.22 77.37 50.79
C GLU A 35 27.54 76.84 49.38
N ARG A 36 28.83 76.84 49.00
CA ARG A 36 29.28 76.24 47.74
C ARG A 36 29.09 74.72 47.72
N LEU A 37 29.49 74.01 48.76
CA LEU A 37 29.32 72.56 48.86
C LEU A 37 27.85 72.15 48.83
N VAL A 38 26.97 72.92 49.48
CA VAL A 38 25.51 72.72 49.43
C VAL A 38 24.99 72.93 48.01
N ALA A 39 25.42 74.00 47.31
CA ALA A 39 25.03 74.24 45.92
C ALA A 39 25.56 73.14 44.96
N GLU A 40 26.81 72.70 45.13
CA GLU A 40 27.40 71.59 44.38
C GLU A 40 26.68 70.27 44.67
N SER A 41 26.35 69.98 45.93
CA SER A 41 25.61 68.78 46.34
C SER A 41 24.18 68.79 45.78
N GLN A 42 23.50 69.93 45.80
CA GLN A 42 22.17 70.08 45.23
C GLN A 42 22.18 69.87 43.71
N THR A 43 23.18 70.43 43.02
CA THR A 43 23.38 70.21 41.59
C THR A 43 23.64 68.73 41.30
N LEU A 44 24.51 68.07 42.08
CA LEU A 44 24.81 66.66 41.95
C LEU A 44 23.56 65.79 42.17
N VAL A 45 22.72 66.10 43.16
CA VAL A 45 21.44 65.42 43.40
C VAL A 45 20.56 65.54 42.16
N GLU A 46 20.34 66.75 41.64
CA GLU A 46 19.51 66.96 40.46
C GLU A 46 20.05 66.28 39.20
N GLU A 47 21.36 66.32 38.98
CA GLU A 47 22.00 65.63 37.86
C GLU A 47 21.86 64.12 37.99
N SER A 48 22.05 63.57 39.20
CA SER A 48 21.91 62.15 39.48
C SER A 48 20.47 61.66 39.33
N ASP A 49 19.48 62.45 39.78
CA ASP A 49 18.05 62.15 39.64
C ASP A 49 17.64 62.16 38.17
N LYS A 50 18.05 63.19 37.42
CA LYS A 50 17.78 63.29 35.97
C LYS A 50 18.46 62.14 35.21
N ALA A 51 19.68 61.77 35.58
CA ALA A 51 20.39 60.65 34.97
C ALA A 51 19.67 59.32 35.26
N ALA A 52 19.27 59.06 36.51
CA ALA A 52 18.55 57.87 36.90
C ALA A 52 17.19 57.75 36.19
N GLN A 53 16.42 58.83 36.13
CA GLN A 53 15.14 58.88 35.41
C GLN A 53 15.32 58.59 33.91
N ARG A 54 16.32 59.22 33.26
CA ARG A 54 16.61 58.98 31.84
C ARG A 54 17.01 57.54 31.57
N MET A 55 17.86 56.96 32.43
CA MET A 55 18.27 55.55 32.30
C MET A 55 17.08 54.60 32.46
N GLN A 56 16.21 54.83 33.45
CA GLN A 56 14.99 54.03 33.62
C GLN A 56 14.05 54.15 32.42
N GLN A 57 13.84 55.36 31.89
CA GLN A 57 13.01 55.57 30.70
C GLN A 57 13.59 54.86 29.46
N ASP A 58 14.90 54.91 29.25
CA ASP A 58 15.56 54.22 28.12
C ASP A 58 15.43 52.70 28.24
N VAL A 59 15.61 52.14 29.44
CA VAL A 59 15.44 50.71 29.70
C VAL A 59 13.98 50.29 29.50
N ASN A 60 13.01 51.05 30.02
CA ASN A 60 11.59 50.75 29.85
C ASN A 60 11.19 50.73 28.37
N ARG A 61 11.67 51.71 27.58
CA ARG A 61 11.43 51.73 26.12
C ARG A 61 12.02 50.51 25.42
N LYS A 62 13.22 50.08 25.80
CA LYS A 62 13.87 48.88 25.24
C LYS A 62 13.13 47.60 25.65
N LEU A 63 12.60 47.56 26.87
CA LEU A 63 11.80 46.45 27.38
C LEU A 63 10.47 46.33 26.63
N GLU A 64 9.77 47.44 26.38
CA GLU A 64 8.57 47.47 25.53
C GLU A 64 8.84 46.92 24.13
N GLN A 65 9.95 47.36 23.50
CA GLN A 65 10.37 46.83 22.19
C GLN A 65 10.67 45.33 22.26
N ARG A 66 11.33 44.86 23.33
CA ARG A 66 11.63 43.44 23.53
C ARG A 66 10.36 42.61 23.67
N ILE A 67 9.39 43.06 24.46
CA ILE A 67 8.08 42.43 24.64
C ILE A 67 7.36 42.32 23.30
N HIS A 68 7.36 43.39 22.50
CA HIS A 68 6.75 43.38 21.16
C HIS A 68 7.40 42.31 20.26
N ASN A 69 8.74 42.22 20.24
CA ASN A 69 9.46 41.22 19.47
C ASN A 69 9.16 39.78 19.95
N ILE A 70 9.04 39.56 21.26
CA ILE A 70 8.69 38.25 21.83
C ILE A 70 7.26 37.86 21.41
N LYS A 71 6.30 38.80 21.52
CA LYS A 71 4.90 38.58 21.12
C LYS A 71 4.79 38.23 19.64
N PHE A 72 5.49 38.93 18.76
CA PHE A 72 5.57 38.60 17.34
C PHE A 72 6.03 37.16 17.10
N TRP A 73 7.16 36.75 17.70
CA TRP A 73 7.68 35.40 17.53
C TRP A 73 6.78 34.33 18.15
N ARG A 74 6.15 34.61 19.29
CA ARG A 74 5.17 33.72 19.91
C ARG A 74 4.00 33.46 18.98
N GLU A 75 3.46 34.51 18.36
CA GLU A 75 2.34 34.41 17.42
C GLU A 75 2.72 33.62 16.16
N GLU A 76 3.89 33.89 15.58
CA GLU A 76 4.37 33.16 14.40
C GLU A 76 4.64 31.68 14.72
N LEU A 77 5.26 31.38 15.86
CA LEU A 77 5.48 30.00 16.32
C LEU A 77 4.15 29.27 16.58
N ASN A 78 3.18 29.92 17.21
CA ASN A 78 1.87 29.34 17.49
C ASN A 78 1.11 29.02 16.19
N LYS A 79 1.11 29.96 15.23
CA LYS A 79 0.53 29.74 13.90
C LYS A 79 1.16 28.53 13.19
N LYS A 80 2.49 28.44 13.19
CA LYS A 80 3.21 27.31 12.57
C LYS A 80 2.97 25.99 13.29
N LEU A 81 2.78 26.04 14.61
CA LEU A 81 2.42 24.87 15.40
C LEU A 81 1.04 24.34 15.01
N GLU A 82 0.04 25.23 14.89
CA GLU A 82 -1.31 24.88 14.44
C GLU A 82 -1.31 24.27 13.03
N GLU A 83 -0.60 24.89 12.08
CA GLU A 83 -0.43 24.36 10.72
C GLU A 83 0.21 22.96 10.73
N MET A 84 1.19 22.72 11.60
CA MET A 84 1.87 21.42 11.72
C MET A 84 0.96 20.34 12.34
N VAL A 85 0.15 20.70 13.33
CA VAL A 85 -0.84 19.78 13.93
C VAL A 85 -1.84 19.34 12.86
N GLN A 86 -2.40 20.29 12.10
CA GLN A 86 -3.33 19.99 11.00
C GLN A 86 -2.68 19.08 9.94
N GLU A 87 -1.42 19.32 9.57
CA GLU A 87 -0.73 18.48 8.59
C GLU A 87 -0.46 17.06 9.11
N ILE A 88 -0.14 16.89 10.40
CA ILE A 88 -0.01 15.56 11.01
C ILE A 88 -1.36 14.83 10.97
N ASP A 89 -2.46 15.49 11.30
CA ASP A 89 -3.80 14.89 11.27
C ASP A 89 -4.19 14.48 9.85
N MET A 90 -3.91 15.34 8.86
CA MET A 90 -4.11 15.00 7.44
C MET A 90 -3.27 13.78 7.03
N LEU A 91 -1.97 13.75 7.32
CA LEU A 91 -1.13 12.60 6.98
C LEU A 91 -1.58 11.29 7.66
N MET A 92 -2.12 11.36 8.88
CA MET A 92 -2.69 10.17 9.53
C MET A 92 -3.87 9.61 8.74
N THR A 93 -4.75 10.46 8.20
CA THR A 93 -5.86 9.97 7.34
C THR A 93 -5.35 9.28 6.07
N PHE A 94 -4.27 9.78 5.47
CA PHE A 94 -3.63 9.17 4.30
C PHE A 94 -2.93 7.85 4.65
N SER A 95 -2.30 7.76 5.83
CA SER A 95 -1.73 6.52 6.35
C SER A 95 -2.79 5.44 6.48
N THR A 96 -3.95 5.75 7.09
CA THR A 96 -5.06 4.81 7.21
C THR A 96 -5.61 4.38 5.85
N ARG A 97 -5.68 5.28 4.87
CA ARG A 97 -6.08 4.92 3.49
C ARG A 97 -5.10 3.93 2.85
N LEU A 98 -3.80 4.15 3.00
CA LEU A 98 -2.76 3.24 2.51
C LEU A 98 -2.82 1.87 3.20
N GLU A 99 -3.02 1.83 4.51
CA GLU A 99 -3.18 0.58 5.29
C GLU A 99 -4.39 -0.22 4.80
N ASN A 100 -5.54 0.45 4.63
CA ASN A 100 -6.75 -0.20 4.10
C ASN A 100 -6.56 -0.69 2.66
N ALA A 101 -5.88 0.08 1.81
CA ALA A 101 -5.56 -0.33 0.45
C ALA A 101 -4.66 -1.56 0.43
N LEU A 102 -3.64 -1.60 1.30
CA LEU A 102 -2.73 -2.74 1.41
C LEU A 102 -3.45 -4.00 1.87
N GLU A 103 -4.32 -3.88 2.89
CA GLU A 103 -5.13 -5.01 3.38
C GLU A 103 -6.06 -5.55 2.28
N SER A 104 -6.65 -4.67 1.47
CA SER A 104 -7.55 -5.06 0.38
C SER A 104 -6.89 -5.90 -0.73
N CYS A 105 -5.55 -5.96 -0.78
CA CYS A 105 -4.82 -6.81 -1.72
C CYS A 105 -4.79 -8.29 -1.30
N SER A 106 -5.05 -8.61 -0.03
CA SER A 106 -4.88 -9.96 0.52
C SER A 106 -5.84 -10.97 -0.11
N GLU A 107 -7.13 -10.62 -0.17
CA GLU A 107 -8.18 -11.50 -0.68
C GLU A 107 -8.09 -11.74 -2.21
N PRO A 108 -7.90 -10.73 -3.08
CA PRO A 108 -7.64 -10.95 -4.50
C PRO A 108 -6.42 -11.83 -4.77
N LEU A 109 -5.33 -11.66 -4.01
CA LEU A 109 -4.15 -12.51 -4.15
C LEU A 109 -4.45 -13.95 -3.76
N ARG A 110 -5.15 -14.16 -2.64
CA ARG A 110 -5.56 -15.48 -2.16
C ARG A 110 -6.41 -16.21 -3.20
N VAL A 111 -7.41 -15.52 -3.76
CA VAL A 111 -8.28 -16.07 -4.80
C VAL A 111 -7.51 -16.41 -6.08
N THR A 112 -6.59 -15.54 -6.52
CA THR A 112 -5.76 -15.79 -7.70
C THR A 112 -4.89 -17.04 -7.52
N LEU A 113 -4.24 -17.18 -6.36
CA LEU A 113 -3.45 -18.37 -6.02
C LEU A 113 -4.30 -19.63 -5.94
N GLN A 114 -5.51 -19.53 -5.37
CA GLN A 114 -6.44 -20.66 -5.32
C GLN A 114 -6.88 -21.07 -6.71
N CYS A 115 -7.18 -20.13 -7.62
CA CYS A 115 -7.53 -20.46 -9.00
C CYS A 115 -6.39 -21.18 -9.73
N LEU A 116 -5.14 -20.73 -9.56
CA LEU A 116 -3.98 -21.42 -10.12
C LEU A 116 -3.87 -22.86 -9.58
N ALA A 117 -3.98 -23.04 -8.27
CA ALA A 117 -3.91 -24.35 -7.63
C ALA A 117 -5.06 -25.31 -8.02
N GLU A 118 -6.27 -24.78 -8.23
CA GLU A 118 -7.40 -25.58 -8.73
C GLU A 118 -7.19 -26.00 -10.18
N ARG A 119 -6.64 -25.12 -11.02
CA ARG A 119 -6.33 -25.42 -12.43
C ARG A 119 -5.19 -26.42 -12.60
N GLU A 120 -4.25 -26.53 -11.66
CA GLU A 120 -3.27 -27.62 -11.63
C GLU A 120 -3.92 -29.02 -11.51
N LYS A 121 -5.21 -29.10 -11.13
CA LYS A 121 -5.98 -30.35 -11.07
C LYS A 121 -6.65 -30.71 -12.40
N HIS A 122 -6.42 -29.95 -13.47
CA HIS A 122 -6.75 -30.39 -14.83
C HIS A 122 -6.00 -31.69 -15.12
N VAL A 123 -6.58 -32.52 -15.99
CA VAL A 123 -6.06 -33.86 -16.28
C VAL A 123 -5.82 -34.05 -17.76
N ALA A 124 -4.94 -35.00 -18.08
CA ALA A 124 -4.61 -35.39 -19.45
C ALA A 124 -4.22 -34.18 -20.32
N ILE A 125 -4.78 -34.08 -21.54
CA ILE A 125 -4.43 -33.06 -22.52
C ILE A 125 -4.93 -31.65 -22.16
N ASP A 126 -5.78 -31.52 -21.14
CA ASP A 126 -6.33 -30.21 -20.71
C ASP A 126 -5.49 -29.52 -19.63
N LEU A 127 -4.48 -30.21 -19.09
CA LEU A 127 -3.44 -29.59 -18.25
C LEU A 127 -2.41 -28.92 -19.16
N VAL A 128 -2.69 -27.68 -19.55
CA VAL A 128 -1.91 -26.90 -20.52
C VAL A 128 -1.66 -25.49 -20.05
N HIS A 129 -0.55 -24.90 -20.51
CA HIS A 129 -0.24 -23.50 -20.31
C HIS A 129 -1.04 -22.64 -21.29
N ASP A 130 -2.22 -22.21 -20.88
CA ASP A 130 -3.14 -21.42 -21.69
C ASP A 130 -3.14 -19.93 -21.32
N GLU A 131 -4.03 -19.16 -21.95
CA GLU A 131 -4.19 -17.73 -21.69
C GLU A 131 -4.62 -17.45 -20.24
N VAL A 132 -5.45 -18.33 -19.67
CA VAL A 132 -5.97 -18.17 -18.30
C VAL A 132 -4.84 -18.27 -17.29
N GLU A 133 -3.99 -19.30 -17.40
CA GLU A 133 -2.84 -19.46 -16.52
C GLU A 133 -1.90 -18.24 -16.61
N ARG A 134 -1.64 -17.75 -17.83
CA ARG A 134 -0.80 -16.57 -18.05
C ARG A 134 -1.37 -15.31 -17.39
N GLU A 135 -2.65 -15.03 -17.61
CA GLU A 135 -3.29 -13.84 -17.05
C GLU A 135 -3.49 -13.94 -15.53
N LEU A 136 -3.69 -15.13 -14.96
CA LEU A 136 -3.70 -15.36 -13.51
C LEU A 136 -2.30 -15.18 -12.88
N MET A 137 -1.24 -15.66 -13.54
CA MET A 137 0.14 -15.44 -13.07
C MET A 137 0.49 -13.95 -13.09
N LYS A 138 0.09 -13.24 -14.14
CA LYS A 138 0.25 -11.79 -14.24
C LYS A 138 -0.61 -11.05 -13.22
N GLU A 139 -1.83 -11.52 -12.91
CA GLU A 139 -2.66 -10.98 -11.83
C GLU A 139 -1.97 -11.08 -10.48
N ARG A 140 -1.39 -12.24 -10.17
CA ARG A 140 -0.57 -12.44 -8.96
C ARG A 140 0.60 -11.45 -8.91
N GLU A 141 1.35 -11.31 -10.00
CA GLU A 141 2.50 -10.39 -10.07
C GLU A 141 2.07 -8.92 -9.88
N VAL A 142 0.99 -8.49 -10.53
CA VAL A 142 0.44 -7.14 -10.39
C VAL A 142 0.03 -6.88 -8.94
N ILE A 143 -0.70 -7.79 -8.30
CA ILE A 143 -1.15 -7.61 -6.90
C ILE A 143 0.06 -7.55 -5.96
N GLN A 144 1.06 -8.42 -6.14
CA GLN A 144 2.30 -8.39 -5.33
C GLN A 144 3.10 -7.10 -5.53
N GLY A 145 3.17 -6.60 -6.77
CA GLY A 145 3.79 -5.32 -7.11
C GLY A 145 3.07 -4.14 -6.46
N VAL A 146 1.73 -4.14 -6.51
CA VAL A 146 0.89 -3.13 -5.84
C VAL A 146 1.11 -3.14 -4.34
N SER A 147 1.02 -4.30 -3.68
CA SER A 147 1.27 -4.39 -2.23
C SER A 147 2.65 -3.88 -1.84
N SER A 148 3.68 -4.20 -2.63
CA SER A 148 5.04 -3.71 -2.40
C SER A 148 5.16 -2.19 -2.56
N LEU A 149 4.48 -1.60 -3.54
CA LEU A 149 4.46 -0.15 -3.75
C LEU A 149 3.71 0.58 -2.64
N LEU A 150 2.54 0.08 -2.24
CA LEU A 150 1.75 0.62 -1.14
C LEU A 150 2.52 0.57 0.18
N GLN A 151 3.18 -0.56 0.48
CA GLN A 151 4.01 -0.73 1.68
C GLN A 151 5.16 0.30 1.73
N ARG A 152 5.90 0.47 0.64
CA ARG A 152 6.98 1.48 0.56
C ARG A 152 6.45 2.90 0.74
N THR A 153 5.28 3.20 0.18
CA THR A 153 4.64 4.51 0.31
C THR A 153 4.17 4.76 1.74
N LEU A 154 3.67 3.73 2.42
CA LEU A 154 3.30 3.78 3.84
C LEU A 154 4.52 4.02 4.73
N GLU A 155 5.65 3.36 4.46
CA GLU A 155 6.92 3.59 5.16
C GLU A 155 7.41 5.04 5.01
N GLN A 156 7.35 5.60 3.79
CA GLN A 156 7.66 7.01 3.53
C GLN A 156 6.72 7.95 4.29
N THR A 157 5.42 7.62 4.35
CA THR A 157 4.39 8.38 5.09
C THR A 157 4.67 8.37 6.59
N ASN A 158 5.01 7.21 7.14
CA ASN A 158 5.38 7.06 8.55
C ASN A 158 6.63 7.87 8.92
N GLU A 159 7.64 7.87 8.05
CA GLU A 159 8.84 8.68 8.27
C GLU A 159 8.52 10.18 8.20
N GLN A 160 7.71 10.62 7.24
CA GLN A 160 7.30 12.02 7.17
C GLN A 160 6.48 12.46 8.40
N MET A 161 5.59 11.60 8.92
CA MET A 161 4.89 11.85 10.18
C MET A 161 5.85 12.00 11.36
N ARG A 162 6.92 11.20 11.41
CA ARG A 162 7.97 11.30 12.45
C ARG A 162 8.70 12.65 12.35
N LEU A 163 9.05 13.08 11.14
CA LEU A 163 9.69 14.37 10.89
C LEU A 163 8.77 15.55 11.29
N ASN A 164 7.49 15.49 10.93
CA ASN A 164 6.50 16.49 11.31
C ASN A 164 6.36 16.59 12.85
N ARG A 165 6.28 15.44 13.54
CA ARG A 165 6.24 15.40 15.02
C ARG A 165 7.50 15.99 15.65
N SER A 166 8.67 15.78 15.04
CA SER A 166 9.93 16.40 15.50
C SER A 166 9.93 17.91 15.32
N ALA A 167 9.44 18.42 14.17
CA ALA A 167 9.30 19.84 13.94
C ALA A 167 8.29 20.48 14.90
N LYS A 168 7.14 19.84 15.11
CA LYS A 168 6.11 20.22 16.10
C LYS A 168 6.73 20.38 17.49
N TYR A 169 7.46 19.37 17.96
CA TYR A 169 8.10 19.41 19.28
C TYR A 169 9.05 20.62 19.42
N ARG A 170 9.87 20.91 18.40
CA ARG A 170 10.79 22.07 18.44
C ARG A 170 10.04 23.39 18.53
N LEU A 171 8.94 23.54 17.79
CA LEU A 171 8.07 24.72 17.88
C LEU A 171 7.47 24.86 19.28
N GLU A 172 6.98 23.77 19.89
CA GLU A 172 6.42 23.77 21.25
C GLU A 172 7.46 24.18 22.31
N MET A 173 8.71 23.71 22.19
CA MET A 173 9.78 24.09 23.11
C MET A 173 10.07 25.59 23.02
N ASP A 174 10.27 26.09 21.80
CA ASP A 174 10.57 27.50 21.55
C ASP A 174 9.40 28.40 22.01
N LEU A 175 8.16 28.01 21.68
CA LEU A 175 6.97 28.74 22.10
C LEU A 175 6.86 28.84 23.62
N ARG A 176 7.14 27.76 24.35
CA ARG A 176 7.14 27.77 25.82
C ARG A 176 8.20 28.71 26.38
N ASP A 177 9.38 28.73 25.78
CA ASP A 177 10.46 29.63 26.22
C ASP A 177 10.11 31.10 25.90
N LYS A 178 9.45 31.38 24.77
CA LYS A 178 8.91 32.71 24.45
C LYS A 178 7.84 33.16 25.44
N ILE A 179 6.89 32.29 25.81
CA ILE A 179 5.85 32.60 26.80
C ILE A 179 6.48 32.94 28.16
N ARG A 180 7.46 32.16 28.60
CA ARG A 180 8.17 32.43 29.86
C ARG A 180 8.94 33.76 29.81
N ALA A 181 9.64 34.02 28.71
CA ALA A 181 10.37 35.28 28.53
C ALA A 181 9.41 36.48 28.53
N GLU A 182 8.27 36.38 27.85
CA GLU A 182 7.23 37.40 27.85
C GLU A 182 6.71 37.68 29.25
N GLN A 183 6.40 36.64 30.05
CA GLN A 183 5.91 36.80 31.42
C GLN A 183 6.91 37.52 32.33
N ILE A 184 8.20 37.21 32.18
CA ILE A 184 9.27 37.86 32.94
C ILE A 184 9.39 39.33 32.50
N ASP A 185 9.43 39.59 31.20
CA ASP A 185 9.61 40.95 30.68
C ASP A 185 8.37 41.83 30.94
N ASP A 186 7.16 41.29 30.81
CA ASP A 186 5.90 41.96 31.20
C ASP A 186 5.93 42.29 32.70
N HIS A 187 6.39 41.38 33.57
CA HIS A 187 6.54 41.66 35.00
C HIS A 187 7.58 42.75 35.28
N CYS A 188 8.72 42.72 34.60
CA CYS A 188 9.74 43.77 34.72
C CYS A 188 9.20 45.13 34.28
N SER A 189 8.34 45.17 33.25
CA SER A 189 7.82 46.43 32.68
C SER A 189 6.88 47.17 33.63
N ILE A 190 6.24 46.46 34.56
CA ILE A 190 5.33 47.04 35.56
C ILE A 190 6.03 47.43 36.87
N LEU A 191 7.32 47.13 37.02
CA LEU A 191 8.07 47.51 38.22
C LEU A 191 8.28 49.03 38.27
N THR A 192 8.04 49.59 39.45
CA THR A 192 8.23 51.02 39.75
C THR A 192 9.17 51.15 40.95
N ASN A 193 9.74 52.34 41.17
CA ASN A 193 10.65 52.60 42.29
C ASN A 193 10.01 52.36 43.67
N THR A 194 8.68 52.26 43.74
CA THR A 194 7.89 52.01 44.95
C THR A 194 7.30 50.60 45.00
N SER A 195 7.65 49.72 44.07
CA SER A 195 7.10 48.36 44.05
C SER A 195 7.53 47.55 45.29
N PRO A 196 6.61 46.84 45.95
CA PRO A 196 6.95 46.04 47.13
C PRO A 196 7.82 44.84 46.74
N GLY A 197 8.80 44.50 47.59
CA GLY A 197 9.66 43.32 47.39
C GLY A 197 10.93 43.55 46.57
N LEU A 198 11.24 44.80 46.18
CA LEU A 198 12.54 45.15 45.60
C LEU A 198 13.66 44.83 46.60
N LYS A 199 14.58 43.94 46.21
CA LYS A 199 15.78 43.58 46.99
C LYS A 199 17.03 44.06 46.28
N ALA A 200 17.99 44.58 47.04
CA ALA A 200 19.34 44.84 46.53
C ALA A 200 20.09 43.51 46.44
N GLU A 201 19.92 42.80 45.32
CA GLU A 201 20.72 41.59 45.05
C GLU A 201 22.02 41.98 44.35
N THR A 202 23.14 41.51 44.89
CA THR A 202 24.45 41.65 44.25
C THR A 202 24.44 40.81 42.98
N TYR A 203 24.67 41.45 41.82
CA TYR A 203 24.72 40.82 40.52
C TYR A 203 25.53 39.50 40.56
N CYS A 204 24.85 38.37 40.43
CA CYS A 204 25.50 37.07 40.32
C CYS A 204 25.76 36.81 38.85
N SER A 205 27.04 36.68 38.48
CA SER A 205 27.47 36.33 37.12
C SER A 205 26.68 35.12 36.62
N VAL A 206 25.78 35.33 35.65
CA VAL A 206 24.96 34.27 35.06
C VAL A 206 25.87 33.23 34.42
N GLN A 207 25.85 31.99 34.93
CA GLN A 207 26.60 30.84 34.41
C GLN A 207 25.95 30.23 33.15
N GLY A 208 25.67 31.05 32.14
CA GLY A 208 25.01 30.63 30.91
C GLY A 208 25.68 31.18 29.66
N THR A 209 25.59 30.43 28.55
CA THR A 209 26.02 30.90 27.23
C THR A 209 25.04 31.97 26.75
N ASN A 210 25.41 33.24 26.91
CA ASN A 210 24.57 34.36 26.47
C ASN A 210 24.39 34.34 24.94
N VAL A 211 23.16 34.50 24.47
CA VAL A 211 22.82 34.51 23.04
C VAL A 211 22.62 35.97 22.58
N THR A 212 23.14 36.31 21.40
CA THR A 212 22.92 37.64 20.80
C THR A 212 21.45 37.81 20.36
N PRO A 213 20.92 39.03 20.24
CA PRO A 213 19.57 39.26 19.72
C PRO A 213 19.33 38.61 18.34
N GLU A 214 20.32 38.72 17.46
CA GLU A 214 20.32 38.06 16.14
C GLU A 214 20.30 36.54 16.28
N GLY A 215 21.06 35.97 17.23
CA GLY A 215 21.06 34.53 17.50
C GLY A 215 19.71 34.02 18.02
N TRP A 216 19.04 34.82 18.85
CA TRP A 216 17.71 34.52 19.38
C TRP A 216 16.64 34.53 18.28
N GLU A 217 16.67 35.52 17.39
CA GLU A 217 15.75 35.60 16.26
C GLU A 217 16.00 34.47 15.25
N ASN A 218 17.27 34.22 14.93
CA ASN A 218 17.67 33.14 14.02
C ASN A 218 17.25 31.75 14.55
N PHE A 219 17.19 31.56 15.86
CA PHE A 219 16.72 30.30 16.45
C PHE A 219 15.26 30.02 16.08
N SER A 220 14.37 30.99 16.30
CA SER A 220 12.94 30.85 15.98
C SER A 220 12.70 30.79 14.47
N ASN A 221 13.41 31.60 13.69
CA ASN A 221 13.41 31.52 12.22
C ASN A 221 13.75 30.12 11.70
N LYS A 222 14.79 29.48 12.26
CA LYS A 222 15.18 28.12 11.86
C LYS A 222 14.09 27.09 12.16
N ASN A 223 13.43 27.19 13.31
CA ASN A 223 12.34 26.29 13.68
C ASN A 223 11.14 26.45 12.75
N VAL A 224 10.74 27.69 12.46
CA VAL A 224 9.68 28.03 11.50
C VAL A 224 10.00 27.53 10.10
N SER A 225 11.21 27.80 9.60
CA SER A 225 11.64 27.36 8.27
C SER A 225 11.66 25.83 8.14
N LYS A 226 12.13 25.13 9.18
CA LYS A 226 12.12 23.66 9.21
C LYS A 226 10.70 23.11 9.20
N ALA A 227 9.79 23.67 10.00
CA ALA A 227 8.38 23.27 10.00
C ALA A 227 7.71 23.49 8.64
N GLU A 228 7.97 24.64 8.01
CA GLU A 228 7.45 24.95 6.67
C GLU A 228 7.95 23.95 5.61
N GLN A 229 9.23 23.55 5.70
CA GLN A 229 9.80 22.56 4.80
C GLN A 229 9.14 21.19 4.97
N GLU A 230 8.95 20.72 6.20
CA GLU A 230 8.30 19.43 6.44
C GLU A 230 6.81 19.44 6.03
N ARG A 231 6.12 20.58 6.20
CA ARG A 231 4.74 20.73 5.69
C ARG A 231 4.69 20.63 4.15
N LYS A 232 5.64 21.26 3.45
CA LYS A 232 5.76 21.16 1.98
C LYS A 232 6.07 19.73 1.51
N ASN A 233 6.95 19.02 2.23
CA ASN A 233 7.24 17.62 1.93
C ASN A 233 5.98 16.76 2.08
N SER A 234 5.20 17.00 3.15
CA SER A 234 3.94 16.31 3.42
C SER A 234 2.89 16.55 2.34
N LEU A 235 2.74 17.81 1.88
CA LEU A 235 1.86 18.17 0.75
C LEU A 235 2.22 17.39 -0.53
N SER A 236 3.49 17.37 -0.91
CA SER A 236 3.97 16.63 -2.08
C SER A 236 3.74 15.13 -1.94
N LEU A 237 3.95 14.59 -0.73
CA LEU A 237 3.73 13.18 -0.43
C LEU A 237 2.25 12.81 -0.53
N ARG A 238 1.33 13.64 -0.03
CA ARG A 238 -0.12 13.40 -0.18
C ARG A 238 -0.55 13.33 -1.63
N ALA A 239 -0.07 14.24 -2.48
CA ALA A 239 -0.35 14.21 -3.92
C ALA A 239 0.18 12.92 -4.57
N LEU A 240 1.37 12.46 -4.17
CA LEU A 240 1.92 11.17 -4.62
C LEU A 240 1.04 10.00 -4.16
N ILE A 241 0.60 9.99 -2.90
CA ILE A 241 -0.25 8.93 -2.35
C ILE A 241 -1.55 8.82 -3.14
N ASP A 242 -2.23 9.94 -3.41
CA ASP A 242 -3.47 9.92 -4.20
C ASP A 242 -3.24 9.32 -5.60
N CYS A 243 -2.14 9.69 -6.27
CA CYS A 243 -1.77 9.12 -7.57
C CYS A 243 -1.49 7.61 -7.47
N VAL A 244 -0.76 7.18 -6.45
CA VAL A 244 -0.45 5.75 -6.23
C VAL A 244 -1.72 4.95 -5.95
N LEU A 245 -2.61 5.44 -5.09
CA LEU A 245 -3.88 4.78 -4.76
C LEU A 245 -4.76 4.63 -6.01
N GLU A 246 -4.87 5.68 -6.83
CA GLU A 246 -5.65 5.63 -8.07
C GLU A 246 -5.05 4.66 -9.09
N GLN A 247 -3.75 4.77 -9.35
CA GLN A 247 -3.05 3.97 -10.35
C GLN A 247 -3.07 2.47 -9.98
N THR A 248 -2.75 2.14 -8.73
CA THR A 248 -2.71 0.76 -8.25
C THR A 248 -4.09 0.10 -8.29
N CYS A 249 -5.15 0.82 -7.90
CA CYS A 249 -6.53 0.37 -8.02
C CYS A 249 -6.91 0.08 -9.49
N ALA A 250 -6.53 0.98 -10.41
CA ALA A 250 -6.78 0.80 -11.84
C ALA A 250 -6.02 -0.41 -12.43
N ASP A 251 -4.78 -0.61 -12.02
CA ASP A 251 -3.94 -1.72 -12.49
C ASP A 251 -4.48 -3.08 -12.04
N MET A 252 -4.87 -3.20 -10.76
CA MET A 252 -5.50 -4.41 -10.24
C MET A 252 -6.83 -4.70 -10.96
N ARG A 253 -7.69 -3.69 -11.16
CA ARG A 253 -8.96 -3.87 -11.90
C ARG A 253 -8.75 -4.34 -13.33
N ARG A 254 -7.83 -3.70 -14.05
CA ARG A 254 -7.53 -4.05 -15.44
C ARG A 254 -7.06 -5.50 -15.54
N GLN A 255 -6.18 -5.92 -14.64
CA GLN A 255 -5.64 -7.27 -14.67
C GLN A 255 -6.68 -8.32 -14.23
N HIS A 256 -7.50 -8.01 -13.23
CA HIS A 256 -8.62 -8.87 -12.83
C HIS A 256 -9.63 -9.10 -13.96
N GLN A 257 -9.94 -8.05 -14.72
CA GLN A 257 -10.80 -8.12 -15.90
C GLN A 257 -10.17 -8.93 -17.02
N ALA A 258 -8.87 -8.74 -17.29
CA ALA A 258 -8.15 -9.51 -18.31
C ALA A 258 -8.18 -11.02 -18.03
N ALA A 259 -7.89 -11.42 -16.78
CA ALA A 259 -7.97 -12.81 -16.36
C ALA A 259 -9.43 -13.34 -16.37
N GLY A 260 -10.41 -12.51 -16.02
CA GLY A 260 -11.83 -12.86 -16.12
C GLY A 260 -12.27 -13.15 -17.56
N MET A 261 -11.93 -12.26 -18.51
CA MET A 261 -12.23 -12.47 -19.92
C MET A 261 -11.54 -13.71 -20.50
N ALA A 262 -10.27 -13.93 -20.14
CA ALA A 262 -9.54 -15.14 -20.55
C ALA A 262 -10.25 -16.41 -20.06
N LEU A 263 -10.70 -16.41 -18.80
CA LEU A 263 -11.43 -17.53 -18.20
C LEU A 263 -12.77 -17.78 -18.91
N GLU A 264 -13.55 -16.73 -19.17
CA GLU A 264 -14.85 -16.83 -19.88
C GLU A 264 -14.67 -17.40 -21.29
N LEU A 265 -13.67 -16.91 -22.03
CA LEU A 265 -13.34 -17.44 -23.37
C LEU A 265 -12.95 -18.92 -23.30
N ARG A 266 -12.11 -19.29 -22.32
CA ARG A 266 -11.65 -20.67 -22.15
C ARG A 266 -12.79 -21.63 -21.82
N ILE A 267 -13.71 -21.21 -20.95
CA ILE A 267 -14.92 -21.98 -20.63
C ILE A 267 -15.73 -22.24 -21.90
N GLN A 268 -15.93 -21.22 -22.75
CA GLN A 268 -16.68 -21.38 -24.00
C GLN A 268 -15.98 -22.32 -24.99
N GLU A 269 -14.65 -22.23 -25.11
CA GLU A 269 -13.86 -23.16 -25.94
C GLU A 269 -14.04 -24.61 -25.48
N ILE A 270 -13.94 -24.87 -24.17
CA ILE A 270 -14.07 -26.22 -23.62
C ILE A 270 -15.50 -26.74 -23.79
N LYS A 271 -16.52 -25.90 -23.60
CA LYS A 271 -17.93 -26.26 -23.86
C LYS A 271 -18.14 -26.68 -25.30
N ASN A 272 -17.67 -25.88 -26.26
CA ASN A 272 -17.80 -26.18 -27.68
C ASN A 272 -17.07 -27.48 -28.05
N ALA A 273 -15.87 -27.70 -27.49
CA ALA A 273 -15.12 -28.94 -27.73
C ALA A 273 -15.84 -30.16 -27.14
N LYS A 274 -16.43 -30.03 -25.95
CA LYS A 274 -17.21 -31.09 -25.31
C LYS A 274 -18.45 -31.44 -26.14
N GLU A 275 -19.22 -30.43 -26.58
CA GLU A 275 -20.41 -30.62 -27.41
C GLU A 275 -20.07 -31.34 -28.71
N GLN A 276 -18.96 -30.98 -29.37
CA GLN A 276 -18.49 -31.68 -30.57
C GLN A 276 -18.14 -33.15 -30.30
N LEU A 277 -17.52 -33.45 -29.15
CA LEU A 277 -17.20 -34.83 -28.77
C LEU A 277 -18.46 -35.65 -28.47
N GLU A 278 -19.45 -35.06 -27.80
CA GLU A 278 -20.76 -35.67 -27.53
C GLU A 278 -21.51 -35.96 -28.85
N ASP A 279 -21.55 -34.99 -29.77
CA ASP A 279 -22.11 -35.15 -31.11
C ASP A 279 -21.44 -36.29 -31.92
N HIS A 280 -20.13 -36.45 -31.78
CA HIS A 280 -19.38 -37.53 -32.43
C HIS A 280 -19.63 -38.87 -31.76
N LEU A 281 -19.77 -38.91 -30.43
CA LEU A 281 -20.11 -40.12 -29.70
C LEU A 281 -21.48 -40.66 -30.14
N ASP A 282 -22.48 -39.79 -30.27
CA ASP A 282 -23.81 -40.16 -30.76
C ASP A 282 -23.77 -40.79 -32.16
N LYS A 283 -22.95 -40.22 -33.06
CA LYS A 283 -22.75 -40.76 -34.42
C LYS A 283 -22.06 -42.13 -34.38
N VAL A 284 -21.06 -42.32 -33.53
CA VAL A 284 -20.36 -43.61 -33.36
C VAL A 284 -21.31 -44.66 -32.79
N LEU A 285 -22.14 -44.32 -31.79
CA LEU A 285 -23.12 -45.24 -31.21
C LEU A 285 -24.18 -45.65 -32.24
N ALA A 286 -24.67 -44.72 -33.07
CA ALA A 286 -25.59 -45.02 -34.16
C ALA A 286 -24.96 -45.97 -35.19
N GLU A 287 -23.69 -45.77 -35.55
CA GLU A 287 -22.99 -46.63 -36.51
C GLU A 287 -22.67 -48.02 -35.92
N MET A 288 -22.36 -48.11 -34.62
CA MET A 288 -22.24 -49.39 -33.93
C MET A 288 -23.53 -50.21 -34.04
N ALA A 289 -24.69 -49.60 -33.79
CA ALA A 289 -25.99 -50.26 -33.93
C ALA A 289 -26.26 -50.71 -35.38
N ASN A 290 -25.88 -49.89 -36.37
CA ASN A 290 -25.96 -50.28 -37.79
C ASN A 290 -25.07 -51.50 -38.08
N GLN A 291 -23.85 -51.52 -37.55
CA GLN A 291 -22.90 -52.59 -37.79
C GLN A 291 -23.31 -53.89 -37.08
N GLU A 292 -23.90 -53.82 -35.89
CA GLU A 292 -24.50 -54.98 -35.22
C GLU A 292 -25.64 -55.60 -36.05
N LYS A 293 -26.52 -54.76 -36.64
CA LYS A 293 -27.57 -55.21 -37.56
C LYS A 293 -27.00 -55.83 -38.83
N ASN A 294 -25.92 -55.27 -39.37
CA ASN A 294 -25.20 -55.81 -40.53
C ASN A 294 -24.62 -57.20 -40.21
N LEU A 295 -23.95 -57.35 -39.06
CA LEU A 295 -23.43 -58.63 -38.57
C LEU A 295 -24.54 -59.69 -38.43
N ALA A 296 -25.68 -59.33 -37.83
CA ALA A 296 -26.82 -60.23 -37.73
C ALA A 296 -27.33 -60.67 -39.12
N SER A 297 -27.41 -59.73 -40.06
CA SER A 297 -27.85 -60.01 -41.44
C SER A 297 -26.87 -60.92 -42.19
N LEU A 298 -25.56 -60.72 -42.03
CA LEU A 298 -24.52 -61.58 -42.60
C LEU A 298 -24.57 -62.99 -42.03
N ARG A 299 -24.76 -63.14 -40.71
CA ARG A 299 -24.89 -64.46 -40.06
C ARG A 299 -26.11 -65.22 -40.57
N VAL A 300 -27.27 -64.56 -40.67
CA VAL A 300 -28.48 -65.14 -41.26
C VAL A 300 -28.26 -65.53 -42.73
N ALA A 301 -27.57 -64.68 -43.50
CA ALA A 301 -27.25 -64.97 -44.88
C ALA A 301 -26.36 -66.21 -45.02
N ILE A 302 -25.30 -66.35 -44.21
CA ILE A 302 -24.41 -67.51 -44.22
C ILE A 302 -25.20 -68.79 -43.91
N GLU A 303 -25.99 -68.79 -42.83
CA GLU A 303 -26.78 -69.94 -42.41
C GLU A 303 -27.77 -70.37 -43.51
N ALA A 304 -28.45 -69.41 -44.14
CA ALA A 304 -29.38 -69.68 -45.23
C ALA A 304 -28.73 -70.36 -46.45
N LYS A 305 -27.41 -70.28 -46.63
CA LYS A 305 -26.68 -70.91 -47.75
C LYS A 305 -26.06 -72.26 -47.38
N GLN A 306 -25.94 -72.58 -46.08
CA GLN A 306 -25.45 -73.89 -45.61
C GLN A 306 -26.39 -75.03 -46.02
N GLY A 307 -27.69 -74.84 -45.86
CA GLY A 307 -28.71 -75.84 -46.24
C GLY A 307 -28.64 -76.24 -47.72
N PRO A 308 -28.74 -75.29 -48.67
CA PRO A 308 -28.57 -75.56 -50.10
C PRO A 308 -27.23 -76.24 -50.44
N LEU A 309 -26.13 -75.78 -49.83
CA LEU A 309 -24.80 -76.38 -50.05
C LEU A 309 -24.77 -77.85 -49.60
N ALA A 310 -25.30 -78.16 -48.42
CA ALA A 310 -25.34 -79.52 -47.88
C ALA A 310 -26.16 -80.47 -48.77
N VAL A 311 -27.28 -79.98 -49.32
CA VAL A 311 -28.11 -80.72 -50.29
C VAL A 311 -27.31 -81.00 -51.56
N ALA A 312 -26.68 -79.99 -52.15
CA ALA A 312 -25.88 -80.13 -53.36
C ALA A 312 -24.69 -81.10 -53.17
N GLN A 313 -23.97 -80.98 -52.05
CA GLN A 313 -22.86 -81.86 -51.68
C GLN A 313 -23.33 -83.32 -51.48
N THR A 314 -24.45 -83.53 -50.80
CA THR A 314 -25.00 -84.87 -50.55
C THR A 314 -25.48 -85.51 -51.86
N ARG A 315 -26.16 -84.75 -52.72
CA ARG A 315 -26.56 -85.20 -54.07
C ARG A 315 -25.35 -85.60 -54.89
N LEU A 316 -24.29 -84.78 -54.89
CA LEU A 316 -23.05 -85.06 -55.60
C LEU A 316 -22.38 -86.34 -55.06
N ALA A 317 -22.25 -86.47 -53.73
CA ALA A 317 -21.65 -87.64 -53.09
C ALA A 317 -22.41 -88.94 -53.38
N MET A 318 -23.75 -88.91 -53.38
CA MET A 318 -24.57 -90.07 -53.72
C MET A 318 -24.40 -90.47 -55.19
N ARG A 319 -24.34 -89.49 -56.11
CA ARG A 319 -24.13 -89.75 -57.54
C ARG A 319 -22.72 -90.30 -57.84
N SER A 320 -21.74 -90.03 -57.00
CA SER A 320 -20.38 -90.60 -57.10
C SER A 320 -20.29 -92.08 -56.69
N LYS A 321 -21.36 -92.67 -56.16
CA LYS A 321 -21.44 -94.10 -55.81
C LYS A 321 -22.04 -94.98 -56.92
N ARG A 322 -22.38 -94.40 -58.07
CA ARG A 322 -22.95 -95.14 -59.19
C ARG A 322 -21.93 -96.15 -59.74
N PRO A 323 -22.31 -97.41 -60.01
CA PRO A 323 -21.37 -98.45 -60.41
C PRO A 323 -20.95 -98.35 -61.88
N SER A 324 -19.70 -98.74 -62.17
CA SER A 324 -19.17 -98.99 -63.52
C SER A 324 -19.47 -97.87 -64.53
N ASN A 325 -20.16 -98.18 -65.64
CA ASN A 325 -20.44 -97.25 -66.73
C ASN A 325 -21.52 -96.21 -66.38
N GLU A 326 -22.27 -96.39 -65.28
CA GLU A 326 -23.28 -95.43 -64.80
C GLU A 326 -22.65 -94.24 -64.04
N LEU A 327 -21.34 -94.27 -63.78
CA LEU A 327 -20.56 -93.13 -63.28
C LEU A 327 -20.32 -92.10 -64.39
N CYS A 328 -21.39 -91.69 -65.05
CA CYS A 328 -21.37 -90.74 -66.14
C CYS A 328 -21.31 -89.30 -65.63
N HIS A 329 -20.44 -88.49 -66.23
CA HIS A 329 -20.42 -87.02 -66.11
C HIS A 329 -21.49 -86.41 -67.03
N ASP A 330 -22.74 -86.59 -66.63
CA ASP A 330 -23.88 -86.01 -67.31
C ASP A 330 -24.10 -84.53 -66.90
N PRO A 331 -24.97 -83.78 -67.60
CA PRO A 331 -25.19 -82.36 -67.31
C PRO A 331 -25.58 -82.08 -65.86
N VAL A 332 -26.33 -82.97 -65.21
CA VAL A 332 -26.72 -82.83 -63.79
C VAL A 332 -25.50 -82.95 -62.88
N HIS A 333 -24.58 -83.88 -63.16
CA HIS A 333 -23.34 -84.00 -62.40
C HIS A 333 -22.47 -82.74 -62.53
N THR A 334 -22.32 -82.20 -63.74
CA THR A 334 -21.57 -80.95 -63.97
C THR A 334 -22.22 -79.77 -63.25
N GLN A 335 -23.55 -79.64 -63.31
CA GLN A 335 -24.26 -78.55 -62.65
C GLN A 335 -24.16 -78.62 -61.13
N LEU A 336 -24.21 -79.82 -60.53
CA LEU A 336 -24.01 -80.01 -59.09
C LEU A 336 -22.60 -79.62 -58.64
N ILE A 337 -21.57 -79.91 -59.44
CA ILE A 337 -20.20 -79.46 -59.15
C ILE A 337 -20.13 -77.92 -59.15
N ALA A 338 -20.72 -77.29 -60.18
CA ALA A 338 -20.76 -75.83 -60.26
C ALA A 338 -21.55 -75.19 -59.10
N GLU A 339 -22.71 -75.75 -58.75
CA GLU A 339 -23.55 -75.28 -57.63
C GLU A 339 -22.80 -75.38 -56.28
N VAL A 340 -22.14 -76.51 -56.01
CA VAL A 340 -21.30 -76.67 -54.80
C VAL A 340 -20.18 -75.64 -54.77
N GLN A 341 -19.51 -75.41 -55.90
CA GLN A 341 -18.41 -74.44 -55.99
C GLN A 341 -18.92 -73.01 -55.74
N GLU A 342 -19.99 -72.59 -56.42
CA GLU A 342 -20.54 -71.24 -56.28
C GLU A 342 -21.08 -70.98 -54.87
N LEU A 343 -21.83 -71.91 -54.28
CA LEU A 343 -22.33 -71.76 -52.92
C LEU A 343 -21.18 -71.70 -51.90
N SER A 344 -20.15 -72.53 -52.09
CA SER A 344 -18.94 -72.49 -51.25
C SER A 344 -18.24 -71.13 -51.36
N ASP A 345 -18.11 -70.58 -52.56
CA ASP A 345 -17.45 -69.30 -52.79
C ASP A 345 -18.29 -68.09 -52.32
N HIS A 346 -19.62 -68.17 -52.37
CA HIS A 346 -20.52 -67.21 -51.71
C HIS A 346 -20.36 -67.24 -50.19
N ILE A 347 -20.38 -68.42 -49.57
CA ILE A 347 -20.20 -68.57 -48.11
C ILE A 347 -18.82 -68.05 -47.70
N LYS A 348 -17.75 -68.35 -48.44
CA LYS A 348 -16.41 -67.80 -48.17
C LYS A 348 -16.41 -66.27 -48.20
N ARG A 349 -16.99 -65.65 -49.23
CA ARG A 349 -17.07 -64.18 -49.34
C ARG A 349 -17.88 -63.56 -48.20
N LEU A 350 -19.01 -64.17 -47.83
CA LEU A 350 -19.80 -63.71 -46.70
C LEU A 350 -19.05 -63.83 -45.37
N ASN A 351 -18.30 -64.92 -45.14
CA ASN A 351 -17.46 -65.07 -43.95
C ASN A 351 -16.33 -64.03 -43.89
N ILE A 352 -15.71 -63.70 -45.02
CA ILE A 352 -14.70 -62.62 -45.09
C ILE A 352 -15.34 -61.29 -44.70
N SER A 353 -16.51 -60.97 -45.28
CA SER A 353 -17.25 -59.75 -44.95
C SER A 353 -17.70 -59.70 -43.49
N LEU A 354 -18.08 -60.85 -42.91
CA LEU A 354 -18.43 -60.97 -41.49
C LEU A 354 -17.22 -60.64 -40.61
N SER A 355 -16.07 -61.23 -40.89
CA SER A 355 -14.82 -60.97 -40.15
C SER A 355 -14.39 -59.51 -40.25
N GLN A 356 -14.52 -58.89 -41.43
CA GLN A 356 -14.27 -57.46 -41.61
C GLN A 356 -15.23 -56.61 -40.76
N ALA A 357 -16.52 -56.92 -40.79
CA ALA A 357 -17.51 -56.19 -40.02
C ALA A 357 -17.29 -56.32 -38.50
N GLU A 358 -16.83 -57.48 -38.02
CA GLU A 358 -16.46 -57.70 -36.61
C GLU A 358 -15.25 -56.85 -36.20
N MET A 359 -14.24 -56.72 -37.08
CA MET A 359 -13.08 -55.85 -36.83
C MET A 359 -13.48 -54.37 -36.78
N GLU A 360 -14.35 -53.92 -37.69
CA GLU A 360 -14.85 -52.54 -37.68
C GLU A 360 -15.67 -52.24 -36.41
N LEU A 361 -16.52 -53.17 -35.97
CA LEU A 361 -17.26 -53.00 -34.72
C LEU A 361 -16.31 -52.85 -33.52
N GLN A 362 -15.26 -53.67 -33.45
CA GLN A 362 -14.24 -53.52 -32.40
C GLN A 362 -13.50 -52.18 -32.48
N ALA A 363 -13.25 -51.67 -33.69
CA ALA A 363 -12.66 -50.35 -33.87
C ALA A 363 -13.59 -49.24 -33.36
N LEU A 364 -14.88 -49.30 -33.70
CA LEU A 364 -15.89 -48.38 -33.20
C LEU A 364 -16.02 -48.42 -31.67
N THR A 365 -15.99 -49.59 -31.04
CA THR A 365 -16.00 -49.72 -29.58
C THR A 365 -14.79 -49.03 -28.93
N ARG A 366 -13.59 -49.14 -29.52
CA ARG A 366 -12.42 -48.40 -29.02
C ARG A 366 -12.59 -46.89 -29.18
N SER A 367 -13.15 -46.44 -30.30
CA SER A 367 -13.45 -45.02 -30.52
C SER A 367 -14.49 -44.49 -29.53
N GLN A 368 -15.54 -45.26 -29.22
CA GLN A 368 -16.54 -44.92 -28.20
C GLN A 368 -15.87 -44.66 -26.85
N LEU A 369 -15.09 -45.63 -26.35
CA LEU A 369 -14.41 -45.51 -25.05
C LEU A 369 -13.47 -44.30 -25.01
N SER A 370 -12.75 -44.04 -26.11
CA SER A 370 -11.86 -42.90 -26.21
C SER A 370 -12.63 -41.56 -26.20
N LEU A 371 -13.77 -41.47 -26.88
CA LEU A 371 -14.62 -40.27 -26.85
C LEU A 371 -15.21 -40.03 -25.47
N GLU A 372 -15.72 -41.06 -24.80
CA GLU A 372 -16.24 -40.99 -23.42
C GLU A 372 -15.17 -40.49 -22.45
N GLU A 373 -13.94 -41.00 -22.55
CA GLU A 373 -12.81 -40.52 -21.74
C GLU A 373 -12.53 -39.03 -21.98
N GLN A 374 -12.49 -38.59 -23.25
CA GLN A 374 -12.25 -37.18 -23.58
C GLN A 374 -13.38 -36.27 -23.08
N ILE A 375 -14.64 -36.69 -23.17
CA ILE A 375 -15.80 -35.95 -22.62
C ILE A 375 -15.68 -35.80 -21.11
N GLN A 376 -15.21 -36.84 -20.42
CA GLN A 376 -14.99 -36.80 -18.98
C GLN A 376 -13.86 -35.83 -18.61
N VAL A 377 -12.76 -35.81 -19.38
CA VAL A 377 -11.67 -34.83 -19.22
C VAL A 377 -12.21 -33.40 -19.37
N LYS A 378 -12.98 -33.12 -20.43
CA LYS A 378 -13.58 -31.78 -20.65
C LYS A 378 -14.54 -31.39 -19.53
N SER A 379 -15.32 -32.35 -19.02
CA SER A 379 -16.25 -32.13 -17.91
C SER A 379 -15.53 -31.77 -16.61
N ASN A 380 -14.37 -32.38 -16.34
CA ASN A 380 -13.52 -32.01 -15.20
C ASN A 380 -12.99 -30.57 -15.33
N SER A 381 -12.48 -30.20 -16.50
CA SER A 381 -11.99 -28.83 -16.74
C SER A 381 -13.09 -27.78 -16.64
N LEU A 382 -14.31 -28.07 -17.14
CA LEU A 382 -15.46 -27.17 -16.95
C LEU A 382 -15.84 -27.02 -15.48
N TYR A 383 -15.84 -28.11 -14.71
CA TYR A 383 -16.12 -28.02 -13.28
C TYR A 383 -15.11 -27.11 -12.56
N ILE A 384 -13.83 -27.21 -12.88
CA ILE A 384 -12.79 -26.37 -12.29
C ILE A 384 -12.96 -24.91 -12.70
N ASP A 385 -13.07 -24.62 -13.99
CA ASP A 385 -13.07 -23.24 -14.50
C ASP A 385 -14.41 -22.52 -14.27
N GLU A 386 -15.52 -23.17 -14.62
CA GLU A 386 -16.87 -22.58 -14.57
C GLU A 386 -17.47 -22.63 -13.17
N VAL A 387 -17.26 -23.69 -12.41
CA VAL A 387 -17.86 -23.82 -11.06
C VAL A 387 -16.91 -23.27 -10.01
N ILE A 388 -15.67 -23.74 -9.93
CA ILE A 388 -14.77 -23.35 -8.83
C ILE A 388 -14.17 -21.96 -9.07
N CYS A 389 -13.40 -21.77 -10.14
CA CYS A 389 -12.67 -20.52 -10.37
C CYS A 389 -13.60 -19.32 -10.55
N SER A 390 -14.68 -19.46 -11.32
CA SER A 390 -15.65 -18.37 -11.53
C SER A 390 -16.35 -17.95 -10.22
N GLN A 391 -16.70 -18.91 -9.35
CA GLN A 391 -17.30 -18.60 -8.03
C GLN A 391 -16.31 -17.97 -7.07
N LEU A 392 -15.04 -18.40 -7.07
CA LEU A 392 -13.99 -17.78 -6.26
C LEU A 392 -13.75 -16.32 -6.65
N ARG A 393 -13.86 -16.00 -7.94
CA ARG A 393 -13.60 -14.66 -8.46
C ARG A 393 -14.80 -13.70 -8.34
N GLN A 394 -16.04 -14.20 -8.39
CA GLN A 394 -17.25 -13.36 -8.28
C GLN A 394 -17.30 -12.36 -7.12
N PRO A 395 -16.93 -12.72 -5.87
CA PRO A 395 -17.02 -11.79 -4.74
C PRO A 395 -15.90 -10.75 -4.72
N ILE A 396 -14.89 -10.86 -5.59
CA ILE A 396 -13.75 -9.93 -5.61
C ILE A 396 -14.20 -8.56 -6.14
N ALA A 397 -14.39 -7.62 -5.22
CA ALA A 397 -14.65 -6.23 -5.52
C ALA A 397 -13.40 -5.39 -5.23
N ILE A 398 -12.73 -4.95 -6.28
CA ILE A 398 -11.59 -4.03 -6.16
C ILE A 398 -12.15 -2.63 -6.01
N HIS A 399 -12.35 -2.18 -4.77
CA HIS A 399 -12.90 -0.86 -4.45
C HIS A 399 -11.90 0.26 -4.71
N LYS A 400 -12.40 1.50 -4.87
CA LYS A 400 -11.52 2.68 -4.87
C LYS A 400 -11.02 2.89 -3.44
N PHE A 401 -9.73 3.15 -3.29
CA PHE A 401 -9.03 3.33 -2.01
C PHE A 401 -9.14 4.76 -1.45
#